data_AF-A0A0U5IHB9-F1
#
_entry.id   AF-A0A0U5IHB9-F1
#
_cell.length_a   1.000
_cell.length_b   1.000
_cell.length_c   1.000
_cell.angle_alpha   90.00
_cell.angle_beta   90.00
_cell.angle_gamma   90.00
#
_symmetry.space_group_name_H-M   'P 1'
#
loop_
_entity.id
_entity.type
_entity.pdbx_description
1 polymer ?
#
loop_
_entity_poly.entity_id
_entity_poly.type
_entity_poly.pdbx_seq_one_letter_code
_entity_poly.pdbx_strand_id
1 'polypeptide(L)'
;MSILHTINKSPFERNALESCLKFASDGSAVLLFEDGVYAALQGTAVEPHVSGALGRLKVYVLGPDLQARGFSAERIIEGISVVDYAGFVDLAAENGKVQAWL
;
A
#
# COMPACT_ATOMS: atom_id res chain seq x y z
N MET A 1 -15.42 9.83 -7.51
CA MET A 1 -14.60 10.01 -6.30
C MET A 1 -13.78 8.75 -6.11
N SER A 2 -12.47 8.88 -5.91
CA SER A 2 -11.56 7.73 -5.72
C SER A 2 -11.69 7.13 -4.31
N ILE A 3 -11.33 5.85 -4.15
CA ILE A 3 -11.31 5.13 -2.87
C ILE A 3 -9.86 5.04 -2.39
N LEU A 4 -9.64 5.29 -1.09
CA LEU A 4 -8.42 4.88 -0.41
C LEU A 4 -8.62 3.50 0.19
N HIS A 5 -7.91 2.50 -0.33
CA HIS A 5 -7.85 1.17 0.26
C HIS A 5 -6.72 1.10 1.27
N THR A 6 -6.97 0.61 2.48
CA THR A 6 -5.93 0.43 3.51
C THR A 6 -5.73 -1.05 3.80
N ILE A 7 -4.47 -1.49 3.82
CA ILE A 7 -4.09 -2.89 4.03
C ILE A 7 -3.07 -2.95 5.16
N ASN A 8 -3.44 -3.61 6.26
CA ASN A 8 -2.64 -3.63 7.48
C ASN A 8 -1.97 -4.98 7.78
N LYS A 9 -2.23 -6.00 6.95
CA LYS A 9 -1.72 -7.36 7.13
C LYS A 9 -0.64 -7.72 6.13
N SER A 10 0.32 -8.51 6.60
CA SER A 10 1.38 -9.06 5.76
C SER A 10 0.78 -9.82 4.57
N PRO A 11 1.29 -9.58 3.34
CA PRO A 11 0.85 -10.33 2.16
C PRO A 11 1.31 -11.80 2.20
N PHE A 12 2.16 -12.15 3.16
CA PHE A 12 2.63 -13.52 3.39
C PHE A 12 1.82 -14.25 4.48
N GLU A 13 0.90 -13.55 5.16
CA GLU A 13 0.03 -14.13 6.19
C GLU A 13 -1.45 -14.10 5.76
N ARG A 14 -1.89 -13.04 5.07
CA ARG A 14 -3.30 -12.83 4.70
C ARG A 14 -3.44 -12.52 3.22
N ASN A 15 -4.62 -12.80 2.68
CA ASN A 15 -5.00 -12.53 1.29
C ASN A 15 -5.57 -11.11 1.07
N ALA A 16 -5.46 -10.21 2.05
CA ALA A 16 -5.99 -8.85 1.97
C ALA A 16 -5.39 -8.06 0.80
N LEU A 17 -4.06 -8.20 0.56
CA LEU A 17 -3.39 -7.59 -0.59
C LEU A 17 -3.99 -8.08 -1.91
N GLU A 18 -4.03 -9.39 -2.11
CA GLU A 18 -4.53 -10.00 -3.34
C GLU A 18 -5.98 -9.58 -3.63
N SER A 19 -6.83 -9.64 -2.60
CA SER A 19 -8.24 -9.25 -2.70
C SER A 19 -8.38 -7.76 -3.03
N CYS A 20 -7.63 -6.90 -2.34
CA CYS A 20 -7.64 -5.46 -2.62
C CYS A 20 -7.22 -5.18 -4.07
N LEU A 21 -6.10 -5.74 -4.52
CA LEU A 21 -5.64 -5.55 -5.90
C LEU A 21 -6.69 -6.05 -6.89
N LYS A 22 -7.36 -7.17 -6.65
CA LYS A 22 -8.41 -7.68 -7.55
C LYS A 22 -9.61 -6.74 -7.71
N PHE A 23 -10.05 -6.08 -6.65
CA PHE A 23 -11.30 -5.31 -6.64
C PHE A 23 -11.13 -3.79 -6.71
N ALA A 24 -9.93 -3.27 -6.41
CA ALA A 24 -9.65 -1.85 -6.51
C ALA A 24 -9.85 -1.38 -7.95
N SER A 25 -10.64 -0.32 -8.15
CA SER A 25 -10.89 0.28 -9.46
C SER A 25 -9.75 1.19 -9.87
N ASP A 26 -9.55 1.38 -11.17
CA ASP A 26 -8.51 2.24 -11.72
C ASP A 26 -8.60 3.67 -11.17
N GLY A 27 -7.44 4.28 -10.89
CA GLY A 27 -7.31 5.59 -10.26
C GLY A 27 -7.49 5.59 -8.74
N SER A 28 -7.82 4.47 -8.11
CA SER A 28 -7.90 4.36 -6.65
C SER A 28 -6.51 4.39 -5.99
N ALA A 29 -6.49 4.74 -4.71
CA ALA A 29 -5.29 4.73 -3.89
C ALA A 29 -5.24 3.48 -3.01
N VAL A 30 -4.02 2.98 -2.75
CA VAL A 30 -3.76 1.89 -1.80
C VAL A 30 -2.70 2.37 -0.82
N LEU A 31 -2.98 2.29 0.48
CA LEU A 31 -2.01 2.51 1.55
C LEU A 31 -1.67 1.19 2.24
N LEU A 32 -0.38 0.87 2.23
CA LEU A 32 0.24 -0.22 2.97
C LEU A 32 0.75 0.33 4.31
N PHE A 33 0.23 -0.19 5.43
CA PHE A 33 0.65 0.20 6.78
C PHE A 33 0.62 -1.02 7.71
N GLU A 34 1.06 -0.88 8.96
CA GLU A 34 1.32 -2.01 9.86
C GLU A 34 2.12 -3.12 9.14
N ASP A 35 1.67 -4.37 9.18
CA ASP A 35 2.36 -5.47 8.49
C ASP A 35 2.13 -5.45 6.98
N GLY A 36 1.22 -4.63 6.47
CA GLY A 36 1.03 -4.42 5.03
C GLY A 36 2.28 -3.87 4.34
N VAL A 37 3.19 -3.20 5.06
CA VAL A 37 4.41 -2.61 4.46
C VAL A 37 5.35 -3.64 3.85
N TYR A 38 5.27 -4.91 4.26
CA TYR A 38 6.05 -5.99 3.64
C TYR A 38 5.72 -6.18 2.14
N ALA A 39 4.53 -5.78 1.70
CA ALA A 39 4.15 -5.80 0.29
C ALA A 39 4.87 -4.75 -0.56
N ALA A 40 5.42 -3.69 0.06
CA ALA A 40 6.09 -2.61 -0.64
C ALA A 40 7.56 -2.94 -0.99
N LEU A 41 8.08 -4.07 -0.52
CA LEU A 41 9.51 -4.39 -0.59
C LEU A 41 9.90 -5.06 -1.92
N GLN A 42 11.01 -4.60 -2.49
CA GLN A 42 11.70 -5.23 -3.62
C GLN A 42 12.22 -6.63 -3.27
N GLY A 43 12.27 -7.51 -4.26
CA GLY A 43 12.80 -8.87 -4.18
C GLY A 43 11.88 -9.85 -3.47
N THR A 44 10.64 -9.47 -3.15
CA THR A 44 9.67 -10.36 -2.50
C THR A 44 8.81 -11.10 -3.51
N ALA A 45 8.21 -12.22 -3.09
CA ALA A 45 7.34 -13.02 -3.95
C ALA A 45 6.10 -12.27 -4.49
N VAL A 46 5.70 -11.16 -3.84
CA VAL A 46 4.52 -10.37 -4.21
C VAL A 46 4.85 -9.13 -5.03
N GLU A 47 6.13 -8.79 -5.22
CA GLU A 47 6.56 -7.65 -6.02
C GLU A 47 5.90 -7.63 -7.42
N PRO A 48 5.85 -8.73 -8.21
CA PRO A 48 5.23 -8.69 -9.53
C PRO A 48 3.74 -8.27 -9.50
N HIS A 49 3.02 -8.61 -8.43
CA HIS A 49 1.62 -8.27 -8.27
C HIS A 49 1.45 -6.78 -7.95
N VAL A 50 2.30 -6.24 -7.07
CA VAL A 50 2.27 -4.83 -6.69
C VAL A 50 2.75 -3.96 -7.84
N SER A 51 3.85 -4.31 -8.49
CA SER A 51 4.38 -3.61 -9.68
C SER A 51 3.37 -3.60 -10.83
N GLY A 52 2.69 -4.72 -11.07
CA GLY A 52 1.61 -4.81 -12.06
C GLY A 52 0.40 -3.92 -11.75
N ALA A 53 0.19 -3.56 -10.48
CA ALA A 53 -0.90 -2.67 -10.07
C ALA A 53 -0.55 -1.18 -10.19
N LEU A 54 0.73 -0.80 -10.22
CA LEU A 54 1.17 0.60 -10.30
C LEU A 54 0.69 1.33 -11.55
N GLY A 55 0.44 0.61 -12.65
CA GLY A 55 -0.09 1.21 -13.88
C GLY A 55 -1.52 1.72 -13.77
N ARG A 56 -2.28 1.29 -12.75
CA ARG A 56 -3.70 1.63 -12.59
C ARG A 56 -4.07 2.12 -11.19
N LEU A 57 -3.26 1.85 -10.18
CA LEU A 57 -3.47 2.28 -8.79
C LEU A 57 -2.33 3.19 -8.32
N LYS A 58 -2.66 4.15 -7.46
CA LYS A 58 -1.66 4.93 -6.72
C LYS A 58 -1.30 4.18 -5.44
N VAL A 59 -0.08 3.66 -5.33
CA VAL A 59 0.33 2.85 -4.19
C VAL A 59 1.22 3.67 -3.26
N TYR A 60 0.89 3.64 -1.98
CA TYR A 60 1.56 4.34 -0.89
C TYR A 60 1.97 3.34 0.19
N VAL A 61 3.02 3.68 0.93
CA VAL A 61 3.47 2.91 2.10
C VAL A 61 3.79 3.86 3.26
N LEU A 62 3.40 3.45 4.47
CA LEU A 62 3.63 4.25 5.68
C LEU A 62 5.09 4.12 6.14
N GLY A 63 5.85 5.21 6.00
CA GLY A 63 7.26 5.31 6.35
C GLY A 63 7.57 4.93 7.81
N PRO A 64 6.81 5.43 8.81
CA PRO A 64 6.97 5.00 10.20
C PRO A 64 6.96 3.48 10.41
N ASP A 65 6.08 2.75 9.72
CA ASP A 65 5.98 1.29 9.83
C ASP A 65 7.12 0.55 9.14
N LEU A 66 7.64 1.09 8.03
CA LEU A 66 8.85 0.57 7.40
C LEU A 66 10.07 0.71 8.31
N GLN A 67 10.24 1.90 8.90
CA GLN A 67 11.35 2.18 9.81
C GLN A 67 11.27 1.30 11.05
N ALA A 68 10.09 1.12 11.63
CA ALA A 68 9.87 0.23 12.76
C ALA A 68 10.24 -1.24 12.46
N ARG A 69 10.15 -1.66 11.19
CA ARG A 69 10.52 -3.00 10.72
C ARG A 69 11.94 -3.09 10.15
N GLY A 70 12.73 -2.02 10.21
CA GLY A 70 14.14 -2.00 9.81
C GLY A 70 14.39 -1.85 8.30
N PHE A 71 13.44 -1.28 7.56
CA PHE A 71 13.59 -1.04 6.11
C PHE A 71 13.80 0.45 5.80
N SER A 72 14.78 0.75 4.96
CA SER A 72 14.98 2.06 4.35
C SER A 72 14.15 2.21 3.08
N ALA A 73 13.98 3.46 2.61
CA ALA A 73 13.24 3.75 1.37
C ALA A 73 13.84 3.09 0.12
N GLU A 74 15.15 2.81 0.12
CA GLU A 74 15.85 2.14 -0.98
C GLU A 74 15.38 0.69 -1.21
N ARG A 75 14.71 0.08 -0.22
CA ARG A 75 14.18 -1.28 -0.29
C ARG A 75 12.80 -1.35 -0.95
N ILE A 76 12.22 -0.23 -1.31
CA ILE A 76 10.83 -0.11 -1.76
C ILE A 76 10.74 -0.24 -3.28
N ILE A 77 9.73 -0.95 -3.77
CA ILE A 77 9.43 -1.08 -5.21
C ILE A 77 9.32 0.32 -5.82
N GLU A 78 10.01 0.53 -6.95
CA GLU A 78 9.99 1.80 -7.67
C GLU A 78 8.55 2.18 -8.06
N GLY A 79 8.15 3.43 -7.83
CA GLY A 79 6.80 3.94 -8.08
C GLY A 79 5.86 3.92 -6.88
N ILE A 80 6.20 3.23 -5.79
CA ILE A 80 5.48 3.36 -4.52
C ILE A 80 5.90 4.64 -3.80
N SER A 81 4.93 5.44 -3.36
CA SER A 81 5.18 6.67 -2.61
C SER A 81 5.25 6.41 -1.10
N VAL A 82 6.29 6.92 -0.44
CA VAL A 82 6.42 6.85 1.03
C VAL A 82 5.72 8.05 1.65
N VAL A 83 4.82 7.81 2.61
CA VAL A 83 4.10 8.85 3.35
C VAL A 83 4.30 8.69 4.85
N ASP A 84 4.10 9.75 5.62
CA ASP A 84 3.98 9.71 7.07
C ASP A 84 2.51 9.71 7.51
N TYR A 85 2.26 9.88 8.81
CA TYR A 85 0.89 9.95 9.32
C TYR A 85 0.12 11.18 8.84
N ALA A 86 0.79 12.31 8.58
CA ALA A 86 0.12 13.48 8.01
C ALA A 86 -0.31 13.17 6.56
N GLY A 87 0.57 12.55 5.77
CA GLY A 87 0.23 12.07 4.43
C GLY A 87 -0.88 11.02 4.43
N PHE A 88 -0.98 10.16 5.45
CA PHE A 88 -2.15 9.29 5.60
C PHE A 88 -3.44 10.08 5.83
N VAL A 89 -3.42 11.09 6.71
CA VAL A 89 -4.57 11.97 6.92
C VAL A 89 -4.99 12.66 5.61
N ASP A 90 -4.02 13.17 4.84
CA ASP A 90 -4.28 13.81 3.55
C ASP A 90 -4.90 12.83 2.56
N LEU A 91 -4.34 11.62 2.42
CA LEU A 91 -4.91 10.58 1.56
C LEU A 91 -6.35 10.24 1.95
N ALA A 92 -6.66 10.18 3.24
CA ALA A 92 -8.01 9.89 3.72
C ALA A 92 -8.99 11.04 3.40
N ALA A 93 -8.53 12.29 3.43
CA ALA A 93 -9.34 13.47 3.13
C ALA A 93 -9.53 13.70 1.61
N GLU A 94 -8.52 13.38 0.79
CA GLU A 94 -8.56 13.55 -0.67
C GLU A 94 -9.43 12.51 -1.38
N ASN A 95 -9.60 11.32 -0.79
CA ASN A 95 -10.42 10.26 -1.33
C ASN A 95 -11.84 10.32 -0.78
N GLY A 96 -12.84 10.01 -1.62
CA GLY A 96 -14.25 10.11 -1.20
C GLY A 96 -14.70 9.01 -0.22
N LYS A 97 -13.88 7.96 -0.05
CA LYS A 97 -14.13 6.86 0.88
C LYS A 97 -12.82 6.18 1.28
N VAL A 98 -12.76 5.72 2.52
CA VAL A 98 -11.74 4.78 3.02
C VAL A 98 -12.35 3.37 3.10
N GLN A 99 -11.63 2.37 2.58
CA GLN A 99 -12.01 0.96 2.66
C GLN A 99 -10.87 0.14 3.26
N ALA A 100 -11.08 -0.34 4.49
CA ALA A 100 -10.14 -1.21 5.17
C ALA A 100 -10.29 -2.67 4.74
N TRP A 101 -9.16 -3.32 4.47
CA TRP A 101 -9.04 -4.76 4.22
C TRP A 101 -8.29 -5.38 5.40
N LEU A 102 -9.00 -6.18 6.21
CA LEU A 102 -8.55 -6.71 7.51
C LEU A 102 -8.15 -8.19 7.44
#